data_AF-A0A6P7GYF4-F1
#
_entry.id   AF-A0A6P7GYF4-F1
#
_cell.length_a   1.000
_cell.length_b   1.000
_cell.length_c   1.000
_cell.angle_alpha   90.00
_cell.angle_beta   90.00
_cell.angle_gamma   90.00
#
_symmetry.space_group_name_H-M   'P 1'
#
loop_
_entity.id
_entity.type
_entity.pdbx_description
1 polymer ?
#
loop_
_entity_poly.entity_id
_entity_poly.type
_entity_poly.pdbx_seq_one_letter_code
_entity_poly.pdbx_strand_id
1 'polypeptide(L)'
;MGDFHGNINDLLYFEKVLWHIGPGLTPSSLLFLGDYVDRGAFSFEVIAYLFSYKLQSPNKVNLLRGNHEIREVQKMFTFYKECCLKFGEKLGNEVWIASNNAFDTMPIAATIDGK
;
A
#
# COMPACT_ATOMS: atom_id res chain seq x y z
N MET A 1 -9.81 0.30 -6.24
CA MET A 1 -9.85 1.06 -4.97
C MET A 1 -8.85 2.20 -5.07
N GLY A 2 -9.28 3.40 -4.70
CA GLY A 2 -8.46 4.61 -4.75
C GLY A 2 -7.61 4.79 -3.50
N ASP A 3 -7.35 6.05 -3.17
CA ASP A 3 -6.38 6.50 -2.18
C ASP A 3 -6.76 6.06 -0.76
N PHE A 4 -5.76 5.61 0.01
CA PHE A 4 -5.92 5.31 1.43
C PHE A 4 -5.25 6.35 2.31
N HIS A 5 -4.10 6.90 1.88
CA HIS A 5 -3.33 7.90 2.64
C HIS A 5 -3.16 7.52 4.13
N GLY A 6 -2.69 6.30 4.40
CA GLY A 6 -2.45 5.83 5.77
C GLY A 6 -3.70 5.75 6.67
N ASN A 7 -4.91 5.70 6.11
CA ASN A 7 -6.14 5.44 6.85
C ASN A 7 -6.42 3.92 6.94
N ILE A 8 -5.94 3.30 8.02
CA ILE A 8 -6.16 1.87 8.26
C ILE A 8 -7.63 1.51 8.53
N ASN A 9 -8.42 2.42 9.09
CA ASN A 9 -9.82 2.12 9.42
C ASN A 9 -10.64 1.88 8.14
N ASP A 10 -10.38 2.66 7.10
CA ASP A 10 -11.03 2.49 5.80
C ASP A 10 -10.60 1.16 5.16
N LEU A 11 -9.30 0.83 5.22
CA LEU A 11 -8.79 -0.45 4.72
C LEU A 11 -9.47 -1.66 5.40
N LEU A 12 -9.60 -1.64 6.73
CA LEU A 12 -10.27 -2.69 7.50
C LEU A 12 -11.78 -2.71 7.24
N TYR A 13 -12.39 -1.57 6.94
CA TYR A 13 -13.78 -1.52 6.53
C TYR A 13 -13.97 -2.19 5.17
N PHE A 14 -13.13 -1.87 4.18
CA PHE A 14 -13.19 -2.51 2.86
C PHE A 14 -12.90 -4.01 2.93
N GLU A 15 -11.96 -4.45 3.76
CA GLU A 15 -11.72 -5.87 4.03
C GLU A 15 -13.01 -6.58 4.44
N LYS A 16 -13.71 -6.04 5.45
CA LYS A 16 -14.95 -6.63 5.97
C LYS A 16 -16.07 -6.71 4.94
N VAL A 17 -16.11 -5.78 3.98
CA VAL A 17 -17.19 -5.72 2.99
C VAL A 17 -16.86 -6.50 1.73
N LEU A 18 -15.61 -6.41 1.25
CA LEU A 18 -15.24 -6.83 -0.10
C LEU A 18 -14.44 -8.15 -0.15
N TRP A 19 -13.58 -8.43 0.84
CA TRP A 19 -12.75 -9.65 0.86
C TRP A 19 -12.63 -10.27 2.26
N HIS A 20 -13.73 -10.30 3.01
CA HIS A 20 -13.77 -10.74 4.42
C HIS A 20 -13.35 -12.21 4.65
N ILE A 21 -13.46 -13.06 3.63
CA ILE A 21 -12.95 -14.45 3.63
C ILE A 21 -11.55 -14.57 3.02
N GLY A 22 -10.93 -13.46 2.63
CA GLY A 22 -9.64 -13.38 1.95
C GLY A 22 -9.76 -13.21 0.43
N PRO A 23 -8.82 -12.48 -0.22
CA PRO A 23 -8.82 -12.26 -1.67
C PRO A 23 -8.73 -13.54 -2.49
N GLY A 24 -8.02 -14.55 -1.99
CA GLY A 24 -7.88 -15.85 -2.67
C GLY A 24 -9.18 -16.66 -2.77
N LEU A 25 -10.10 -16.45 -1.83
CA LEU A 25 -11.43 -17.11 -1.81
C LEU A 25 -12.52 -16.23 -2.42
N THR A 26 -12.20 -14.98 -2.76
CA THR A 26 -13.14 -14.04 -3.37
C THR A 26 -13.15 -14.23 -4.90
N PRO A 27 -14.32 -14.27 -5.56
CA PRO A 27 -14.40 -14.44 -7.01
C PRO A 27 -13.72 -13.28 -7.77
N SER A 28 -13.85 -12.06 -7.27
CA SER A 28 -13.30 -10.85 -7.87
C SER A 28 -11.80 -10.67 -7.62
N SER A 29 -11.10 -10.05 -8.57
CA SER A 29 -9.74 -9.53 -8.38
C SER A 29 -9.79 -8.09 -7.85
N LEU A 30 -8.86 -7.74 -6.98
CA LEU A 30 -8.71 -6.42 -6.39
C LEU A 30 -7.64 -5.63 -7.16
N LEU A 31 -8.00 -4.46 -7.65
CA LEU A 31 -7.08 -3.48 -8.22
C LEU A 31 -7.06 -2.23 -7.35
N PHE A 32 -5.87 -1.88 -6.88
CA PHE A 32 -5.59 -0.68 -6.09
C PHE A 32 -4.80 0.32 -6.93
N LEU A 33 -5.16 1.60 -6.84
CA LEU A 33 -4.74 2.63 -7.80
C LEU A 33 -3.54 3.47 -7.34
N GLY A 34 -3.00 3.23 -6.15
CA GLY A 34 -1.90 4.01 -5.57
C GLY A 34 -2.30 4.79 -4.33
N ASP A 35 -1.42 5.68 -3.89
CA ASP A 35 -1.63 6.62 -2.78
C ASP A 35 -2.02 5.91 -1.46
N TYR A 36 -1.18 4.95 -1.11
CA TYR A 36 -1.30 4.15 0.12
C TYR A 36 -0.75 4.89 1.34
N VAL A 37 0.31 5.67 1.12
CA VAL A 37 1.10 6.31 2.18
C VAL A 37 0.86 7.82 2.26
N ASP A 38 1.42 8.43 3.31
CA ASP A 38 1.34 9.86 3.66
C ASP A 38 -0.04 10.34 4.13
N ARG A 39 -0.06 11.52 4.77
CA ARG A 39 -1.20 12.25 5.37
C ARG A 39 -1.83 11.56 6.59
N GLY A 40 -2.00 10.25 6.56
CA GLY A 40 -2.45 9.44 7.69
C GLY A 40 -1.32 9.03 8.63
N ALA A 41 -1.69 8.42 9.75
CA ALA A 41 -0.78 7.96 10.80
C ALA A 41 -0.40 6.47 10.68
N PHE A 42 -1.04 5.73 9.77
CA PHE A 42 -0.89 4.28 9.63
C PHE A 42 -0.45 3.85 8.23
N SER A 43 0.39 4.67 7.58
CA SER A 43 0.89 4.38 6.22
C SER A 43 1.66 3.07 6.16
N PHE A 44 2.50 2.80 7.18
CA PHE A 44 3.28 1.57 7.23
C PHE A 44 2.39 0.34 7.37
N GLU A 45 1.38 0.37 8.23
CA GLU A 45 0.46 -0.75 8.45
C GLU A 45 -0.39 -1.00 7.22
N VAL A 46 -0.86 0.05 6.54
CA VAL A 46 -1.58 -0.05 5.26
C VAL A 46 -0.71 -0.78 4.23
N ILE A 47 0.54 -0.35 4.03
CA ILE A 47 1.38 -0.97 3.00
C ILE A 47 1.81 -2.40 3.37
N ALA A 48 2.12 -2.65 4.64
CA ALA A 48 2.47 -3.99 5.12
C ALA A 48 1.30 -4.97 4.94
N TYR A 49 0.07 -4.53 5.24
CA TYR A 49 -1.14 -5.31 5.03
C TYR A 49 -1.35 -5.63 3.53
N LEU A 50 -1.30 -4.62 2.66
CA LEU A 50 -1.50 -4.80 1.22
C LEU A 50 -0.43 -5.68 0.58
N PHE A 51 0.84 -5.53 0.96
CA PHE A 51 1.92 -6.39 0.49
C PHE A 51 1.75 -7.83 0.96
N SER A 52 1.28 -8.06 2.18
CA SER A 52 1.01 -9.41 2.68
C SER A 52 -0.03 -10.12 1.81
N TYR A 53 -1.12 -9.43 1.44
CA TYR A 53 -2.11 -9.98 0.51
C TYR A 53 -1.61 -10.12 -0.92
N LYS A 54 -0.75 -9.23 -1.40
CA LYS A 54 -0.08 -9.39 -2.70
C LYS A 54 0.76 -10.67 -2.73
N LEU A 55 1.46 -10.99 -1.65
CA LEU A 55 2.23 -12.23 -1.53
C LEU A 55 1.33 -13.47 -1.44
N GLN A 56 0.25 -13.39 -0.67
CA GLN A 56 -0.68 -14.52 -0.48
C GLN A 56 -1.51 -14.82 -1.74
N SER A 57 -1.87 -13.81 -2.53
CA SER A 57 -2.76 -13.95 -3.68
C SER A 57 -2.30 -13.09 -4.86
N PRO A 58 -1.12 -13.37 -5.45
CA PRO A 58 -0.47 -12.51 -6.43
C PRO A 58 -1.27 -12.27 -7.70
N ASN A 59 -2.13 -13.23 -8.09
CA ASN A 59 -2.98 -13.13 -9.27
C ASN A 59 -4.32 -12.41 -9.01
N LYS A 60 -4.67 -12.20 -7.74
CA LYS A 60 -5.94 -11.56 -7.33
C LYS A 60 -5.74 -10.13 -6.84
N VAL A 61 -4.59 -9.83 -6.23
CA VAL A 61 -4.29 -8.51 -5.66
C VAL A 61 -3.32 -7.79 -6.56
N ASN A 62 -3.73 -6.66 -7.13
CA ASN A 62 -2.92 -5.83 -8.02
C ASN A 62 -2.79 -4.43 -7.42
N LEU A 63 -1.54 -3.97 -7.28
CA LEU A 63 -1.21 -2.69 -6.67
C LEU A 63 -0.53 -1.82 -7.74
N LEU A 64 -1.13 -0.69 -8.07
CA LEU A 64 -0.49 0.33 -8.90
C LEU A 64 0.27 1.33 -8.03
N ARG A 65 1.27 1.97 -8.62
CA ARG A 65 2.05 3.05 -8.00
C ARG A 65 1.32 4.38 -8.16
N GLY A 66 1.08 5.09 -7.06
CA GLY A 66 0.62 6.48 -7.02
C GLY A 66 1.77 7.46 -6.87
N ASN A 67 1.45 8.75 -6.74
CA ASN A 67 2.45 9.80 -6.59
C ASN A 67 3.03 9.87 -5.17
N HIS A 68 2.30 9.39 -4.16
CA HIS A 68 2.82 9.29 -2.79
C HIS A 68 3.79 8.12 -2.58
N GLU A 69 3.91 7.21 -3.54
CA GLU A 69 4.91 6.14 -3.56
C GLU A 69 6.27 6.58 -4.14
N ILE A 70 6.60 7.88 -4.02
CA ILE A 70 7.85 8.50 -4.51
C ILE A 70 8.63 9.09 -3.32
N ARG A 71 9.94 8.80 -3.26
CA ARG A 71 10.83 9.21 -2.15
C ARG A 71 10.80 10.71 -1.86
N GLU A 72 10.79 11.55 -2.89
CA GLU A 72 10.79 13.01 -2.75
C GLU A 72 9.49 13.51 -2.09
N VAL A 73 8.35 12.94 -2.49
CA VAL A 73 7.03 13.26 -1.94
C VAL A 73 6.99 12.85 -0.46
N GLN A 74 7.36 11.61 -0.14
CA GLN A 74 7.33 11.08 1.22
C GLN A 74 8.21 11.84 2.21
N LYS A 75 9.34 12.40 1.75
CA LYS A 75 10.20 13.25 2.57
C LYS A 75 9.58 14.61 2.87
N MET A 76 8.77 15.14 1.97
CA MET A 76 8.01 16.38 2.19
C MET A 76 6.79 16.14 3.10
N PHE A 77 6.24 14.94 3.08
CA PHE A 77 5.08 14.54 3.89
C PHE A 77 5.48 13.74 5.14
N THR A 78 4.73 12.69 5.46
CA THR A 78 4.73 12.07 6.79
C THR A 78 5.33 10.67 6.81
N PHE A 79 5.38 9.95 5.69
CA PHE A 79 5.76 8.54 5.69
C PHE A 79 7.19 8.28 6.17
N TYR A 80 8.16 9.07 5.72
CA TYR A 80 9.55 8.92 6.20
C TYR A 80 9.65 9.12 7.72
N LYS A 81 9.02 10.18 8.23
CA LYS A 81 8.99 10.48 9.67
C LYS A 81 8.23 9.40 10.44
N GLU A 82 7.13 8.89 9.89
CA GLU A 82 6.35 7.79 10.48
C GLU A 82 7.23 6.55 10.69
N CYS A 83 8.01 6.15 9.68
CA CYS A 83 8.93 5.02 9.80
C CYS A 83 9.98 5.26 10.90
N CYS A 84 10.63 6.43 10.94
CA CYS A 84 11.61 6.75 11.98
C CYS A 84 10.99 6.80 13.38
N LEU A 85 9.78 7.33 13.53
CA LEU A 85 9.08 7.41 14.81
C LEU A 85 8.66 6.02 15.33
N LYS A 86 8.20 5.13 14.45
CA LYS A 86 7.72 3.80 14.85
C LYS A 86 8.85 2.80 15.11
N PHE A 87 9.91 2.85 14.30
CA PHE A 87 10.98 1.84 14.33
C PHE A 87 12.32 2.38 14.85
N GLY A 88 12.40 3.67 15.18
CA GLY A 88 13.64 4.38 15.50
C GLY A 88 14.40 4.81 14.23
N GLU A 89 15.36 5.73 14.37
CA GLU A 89 16.04 6.36 13.22
C GLU A 89 16.72 5.35 12.28
N LYS A 90 17.49 4.41 12.82
CA LYS A 90 18.26 3.45 12.01
C LYS A 90 17.32 2.48 11.27
N LEU A 91 16.50 1.75 12.01
CA LEU A 91 15.61 0.74 11.44
C LEU A 91 14.48 1.38 10.63
N GLY A 92 13.97 2.53 11.06
CA GLY A 92 12.96 3.30 10.31
C GLY A 92 13.47 3.74 8.95
N ASN A 93 14.72 4.19 8.85
CA ASN A 93 15.34 4.48 7.56
C ASN A 93 15.49 3.21 6.69
N GLU A 94 15.91 2.08 7.27
CA GLU A 94 16.00 0.80 6.55
C GLU A 94 14.63 0.33 6.04
N VAL A 95 13.58 0.44 6.86
CA VAL A 95 12.19 0.15 6.49
C VAL A 95 11.72 1.06 5.36
N TRP A 96 11.94 2.37 5.47
CA TRP A 96 11.56 3.33 4.45
C TRP A 96 12.27 3.05 3.11
N ILE A 97 13.56 2.72 3.14
CA ILE A 97 14.32 2.29 1.94
C ILE A 97 13.71 1.02 1.34
N ALA A 98 13.43 0.00 2.16
CA ALA A 98 12.86 -1.25 1.70
C ALA A 98 11.48 -1.07 1.08
N SER A 99 10.60 -0.29 1.70
CA SER A 99 9.28 0.06 1.14
C SER A 99 9.41 0.76 -0.22
N ASN A 100 10.34 1.71 -0.35
CA ASN A 100 10.56 2.39 -1.62
C ASN A 100 11.15 1.49 -2.70
N ASN A 101 12.02 0.55 -2.34
CA ASN A 101 12.52 -0.44 -3.30
C ASN A 101 11.37 -1.31 -3.84
N ALA A 102 10.36 -1.62 -3.00
CA ALA A 102 9.14 -2.29 -3.47
C ALA A 102 8.32 -1.36 -4.39
N PHE A 103 8.10 -0.10 -3.99
CA PHE A 103 7.37 0.90 -4.80
C PHE A 103 7.98 1.11 -6.19
N ASP A 104 9.29 1.06 -6.32
CA ASP A 104 9.98 1.22 -7.60
C ASP A 104 9.70 0.09 -8.60
N THR A 105 9.25 -1.06 -8.12
CA THR A 105 8.89 -2.21 -8.96
C THR A 105 7.39 -2.28 -9.30
N MET A 106 6.59 -1.37 -8.73
CA MET A 106 5.14 -1.38 -8.93
C MET A 106 4.73 -0.83 -10.30
N PRO A 107 3.73 -1.43 -10.97
CA PRO A 107 3.20 -0.94 -12.24
C PRO A 107 2.53 0.42 -12.07
N ILE A 108 2.58 1.24 -13.12
CA ILE A 108 1.96 2.59 -13.15
C ILE A 108 0.54 2.60 -13.74
N ALA A 109 0.13 1.52 -14.40
CA ALA A 109 -1.16 1.40 -15.06
C ALA A 109 -1.60 -0.07 -15.15
N ALA A 110 -2.90 -0.29 -15.33
CA ALA A 110 -3.48 -1.59 -15.64
C ALA A 110 -4.56 -1.45 -16.72
N THR A 111 -4.67 -2.45 -17.59
CA THR A 111 -5.75 -2.60 -18.57
C THR A 111 -6.83 -3.47 -17.96
N ILE A 112 -8.11 -3.08 -18.07
CA ILE A 112 -9.24 -3.81 -17.47
C ILE A 112 -10.09 -4.37 -18.59
N ASP A 113 -10.33 -5.68 -18.59
CA ASP A 113 -11.15 -6.39 -19.60
C ASP A 113 -10.72 -6.10 -21.05
N GLY A 114 -9.41 -5.86 -21.26
CA GLY A 114 -8.84 -5.54 -22.57
C GLY A 114 -9.21 -4.15 -23.08
N LYS A 115 -9.60 -3.24 -22.19
CA LYS A 115 -9.99 -1.85 -22.47
C LYS A 115 -9.17 -0.85 -21.67
#